data_AF-A0A8X7RXV9-F1
#
_entry.id   AF-A0A8X7RXV9-F1
#
_cell.length_a   1.000
_cell.length_b   1.000
_cell.length_c   1.000
_cell.angle_alpha   90.00
_cell.angle_beta   90.00
_cell.angle_gamma   90.00
#
_symmetry.space_group_name_H-M   'P 1'
#
loop_
_entity.id
_entity.type
_entity.pdbx_description
1 polymer ?
#
loop_
_entity_poly.entity_id
_entity_poly.type
_entity_poly.pdbx_seq_one_letter_code
_entity_poly.pdbx_strand_id
1 'polypeptide(L)'
;MANEAVARNKKIGKEDDKKIRLRDIVAEIDVKVTRDRSVTSEDAEAVVQAELNHSPYNHVIPGGVAESVAAAYKLNRSPSM
;
A
#
# COMPACT_ATOMS: atom_id res chain seq x y z
N MET A 1 29.29 -17.42 -0.23
CA MET A 1 28.05 -16.61 -0.36
C MET A 1 27.53 -16.54 -1.80
N ALA A 2 28.32 -16.10 -2.80
CA ALA A 2 27.86 -16.01 -4.20
C ALA A 2 27.37 -17.34 -4.80
N ASN A 3 28.11 -18.44 -4.60
CA ASN A 3 27.75 -19.77 -5.12
C ASN A 3 26.43 -20.30 -4.53
N GLU A 4 26.12 -19.90 -3.30
CA GLU A 4 24.91 -20.28 -2.58
C GLU A 4 23.67 -19.51 -3.07
N ALA A 5 23.82 -18.21 -3.37
CA ALA A 5 22.77 -17.40 -4.01
C ALA A 5 22.48 -17.90 -5.43
N VAL A 6 23.51 -18.25 -6.20
CA VAL A 6 23.37 -18.84 -7.55
C VAL A 6 22.66 -20.18 -7.49
N ALA A 7 23.01 -21.06 -6.54
CA ALA A 7 22.33 -22.34 -6.36
C ALA A 7 20.86 -22.17 -5.93
N ARG A 8 20.56 -21.22 -5.03
CA ARG A 8 19.17 -20.88 -4.65
C ARG A 8 18.38 -20.34 -5.83
N ASN A 9 18.93 -19.40 -6.60
CA ASN A 9 18.28 -18.85 -7.80
C ASN A 9 18.03 -19.91 -8.87
N LYS A 10 18.99 -20.85 -9.06
CA LYS A 10 18.86 -21.97 -10.00
C LYS A 10 17.82 -23.01 -9.57
N LYS A 11 17.60 -23.17 -8.26
CA LYS A 11 16.50 -24.00 -7.71
C LYS A 11 15.13 -23.32 -7.90
N ILE A 12 15.08 -21.99 -7.79
CA ILE A 12 13.87 -21.17 -7.97
C ILE A 12 13.48 -21.02 -9.45
N GLY A 13 14.41 -21.12 -10.41
CA GLY A 13 14.13 -21.04 -11.86
C GLY A 13 13.47 -22.27 -12.50
N LYS A 14 13.26 -23.37 -11.76
CA LYS A 14 12.71 -24.62 -12.32
C LYS A 14 11.17 -24.64 -12.41
N GLU A 15 10.49 -23.67 -11.83
CA GLU A 15 9.02 -23.56 -11.85
C GLU A 15 8.59 -22.16 -12.34
N ASP A 16 9.21 -21.66 -13.41
CA ASP A 16 8.89 -20.34 -13.96
C ASP A 16 7.41 -20.19 -14.38
N ASP A 17 6.74 -21.29 -14.68
CA ASP A 17 5.30 -21.32 -15.01
C ASP A 17 4.39 -21.16 -13.78
N LYS A 18 4.94 -21.32 -12.57
CA LYS A 18 4.20 -21.11 -11.30
C LYS A 18 4.44 -19.73 -10.68
N LYS A 19 5.25 -18.89 -11.33
CA LYS A 19 5.54 -17.54 -10.86
C LYS A 19 4.55 -16.55 -11.44
N ILE A 20 4.05 -15.65 -10.60
CA ILE A 20 3.31 -14.48 -11.03
C ILE A 20 4.33 -13.50 -11.64
N ARG A 21 4.13 -13.10 -12.89
CA ARG A 21 4.99 -12.09 -13.53
C ARG A 21 4.36 -10.71 -13.33
N LEU A 22 5.22 -9.68 -13.25
CA LEU A 22 4.76 -8.29 -13.12
C LEU A 22 3.80 -7.90 -14.25
N ARG A 23 4.05 -8.35 -15.48
CA ARG A 23 3.15 -8.10 -16.62
C ARG A 23 1.75 -8.70 -16.42
N ASP A 24 1.66 -9.85 -15.74
CA ASP A 24 0.37 -10.52 -15.49
C ASP A 24 -0.42 -9.71 -14.44
N ILE A 25 0.27 -9.19 -13.41
CA ILE A 25 -0.31 -8.27 -12.42
C ILE A 25 -0.78 -6.98 -13.09
N VAL A 26 0.06 -6.36 -13.92
CA VAL A 26 -0.25 -5.09 -14.60
C VAL A 26 -1.39 -5.26 -15.60
N ALA A 27 -1.45 -6.39 -16.32
CA ALA A 27 -2.54 -6.66 -17.26
C ALA A 27 -3.90 -6.79 -16.54
N GLU A 28 -3.92 -7.25 -15.30
CA GLU A 28 -5.16 -7.41 -14.52
C GLU A 28 -5.46 -6.23 -13.57
N ILE A 29 -4.54 -5.27 -13.43
CA ILE A 29 -4.64 -4.23 -12.39
C ILE A 29 -5.90 -3.38 -12.53
N ASP A 30 -6.27 -3.03 -13.76
CA ASP A 30 -7.45 -2.22 -14.06
C ASP A 30 -8.78 -2.94 -13.74
N VAL A 31 -8.76 -4.28 -13.69
CA VAL A 31 -9.93 -5.11 -13.38
C VAL A 31 -10.00 -5.43 -11.89
N LYS A 32 -8.84 -5.67 -11.26
CA LYS A 32 -8.74 -6.14 -9.88
C LYS A 32 -8.65 -5.04 -8.84
N VAL A 33 -8.15 -3.87 -9.23
CA VAL A 33 -7.97 -2.75 -8.32
C VAL A 33 -9.05 -1.72 -8.63
N THR A 34 -9.84 -1.38 -7.61
CA THR A 34 -10.78 -0.27 -7.74
C THR A 34 -9.99 1.00 -8.02
N ARG A 35 -10.45 1.80 -9.00
CA ARG A 35 -9.89 3.12 -9.26
C ARG A 35 -9.92 4.00 -8.01
N ASP A 36 -9.13 5.06 -8.03
CA ASP A 36 -9.09 6.05 -6.97
C ASP A 36 -10.50 6.48 -6.57
N ARG A 37 -10.74 6.49 -5.25
CA ARG A 37 -12.02 6.90 -4.66
C ARG A 37 -11.79 7.96 -3.61
N SER A 38 -12.82 8.76 -3.35
CA SER A 38 -12.78 9.76 -2.28
C SER A 38 -12.57 9.09 -0.92
N VAL A 39 -11.71 9.71 -0.12
CA VAL A 39 -11.44 9.34 1.28
C VAL A 39 -12.70 9.53 2.11
N THR A 40 -13.10 8.49 2.85
CA THR A 40 -14.23 8.53 3.80
C THR A 40 -13.74 8.72 5.24
N SER A 41 -14.68 8.83 6.20
CA SER A 41 -14.33 8.89 7.62
C SER A 41 -13.62 7.64 8.09
N GLU A 42 -14.09 6.48 7.63
CA GLU A 42 -13.55 5.17 8.02
C GLU A 42 -12.11 5.01 7.53
N ASP A 43 -11.80 5.49 6.32
CA ASP A 43 -10.44 5.49 5.79
C ASP A 43 -9.51 6.35 6.63
N ALA A 44 -9.95 7.56 6.98
CA ALA A 44 -9.17 8.48 7.79
C ALA A 44 -8.90 7.93 9.20
N GLU A 45 -9.91 7.34 9.84
CA GLU A 45 -9.76 6.70 11.15
C GLU A 45 -8.84 5.48 11.10
N ALA A 46 -8.98 4.63 10.07
CA ALA A 46 -8.13 3.47 9.89
C ALA A 46 -6.65 3.85 9.74
N VAL A 47 -6.35 4.91 8.98
CA VAL A 47 -4.97 5.40 8.80
C VAL A 47 -4.43 5.99 10.10
N VAL A 48 -5.24 6.75 10.85
CA VAL A 48 -4.84 7.25 12.19
C VAL A 48 -4.45 6.10 13.12
N GLN A 49 -5.26 5.04 13.17
CA GLN A 49 -4.96 3.86 13.99
C GLN A 49 -3.72 3.12 13.50
N ALA A 50 -3.57 2.95 12.18
CA ALA A 50 -2.42 2.29 11.60
C ALA A 50 -1.11 3.04 11.91
N GLU A 51 -1.14 4.37 11.85
CA GLU A 51 0.03 5.19 12.16
C GLU A 51 0.35 5.17 13.66
N LEU A 52 -0.66 5.25 14.53
CA LEU A 52 -0.47 5.11 15.97
C LEU A 52 0.15 3.76 16.37
N ASN A 53 -0.36 2.67 15.80
CA ASN A 53 0.07 1.31 16.14
C ASN A 53 1.45 0.95 15.59
N HIS A 54 1.89 1.58 14.50
CA HIS A 54 3.18 1.29 13.86
C HIS A 54 4.23 2.39 14.09
N SER A 55 3.86 3.52 14.71
CA SER A 55 4.80 4.58 15.06
C SER A 55 5.71 4.10 16.20
N PRO A 56 7.04 4.25 16.06
CA PRO A 56 7.99 3.90 17.13
C PRO A 56 7.80 4.74 18.40
N TYR A 57 7.02 5.82 18.32
CA TYR A 57 6.79 6.78 19.39
C TYR A 57 5.33 6.81 19.88
N ASN A 58 4.49 5.85 19.46
CA ASN A 58 3.08 5.73 19.85
C ASN A 58 2.24 7.02 19.70
N HIS A 59 2.55 7.84 18.70
CA HIS A 59 1.78 9.04 18.35
C HIS A 59 1.67 9.18 16.83
N VAL A 60 0.64 9.88 16.38
CA VAL A 60 0.48 10.30 14.98
C VAL A 60 1.57 11.32 14.66
N ILE A 61 2.36 11.06 13.63
CA ILE A 61 3.46 11.92 13.22
C ILE A 61 2.86 13.21 12.63
N PRO A 62 3.23 14.39 13.14
CA PRO A 62 2.83 15.66 12.53
C PRO A 62 3.34 15.75 11.09
N GLY A 63 2.47 16.18 10.16
CA GLY A 63 2.72 16.15 8.72
C GLY A 63 2.72 14.73 8.11
N GLY A 64 2.32 13.73 8.89
CA GLY A 64 2.30 12.33 8.51
C GLY A 64 1.14 11.94 7.58
N VAL A 65 1.00 10.64 7.39
CA VAL A 65 0.01 10.08 6.46
C VAL A 65 -1.40 10.27 7.03
N ALA A 66 -1.59 10.03 8.32
CA ALA A 66 -2.85 10.20 9.02
C ALA A 66 -3.37 11.65 8.96
N GLU A 67 -2.50 12.64 9.15
CA GLU A 67 -2.91 14.05 9.02
C GLU A 67 -3.32 14.39 7.58
N SER A 68 -2.55 13.91 6.60
CA SER A 68 -2.83 14.13 5.18
C SER A 68 -4.17 13.51 4.75
N VAL A 69 -4.44 12.27 5.18
CA VAL A 69 -5.68 11.57 4.86
C VAL A 69 -6.87 12.20 5.60
N ALA A 70 -6.71 12.64 6.85
CA ALA A 70 -7.74 13.37 7.58
C ALA A 70 -8.08 14.72 6.93
N ALA A 71 -7.08 15.43 6.40
CA ALA A 71 -7.31 16.65 5.63
C ALA A 71 -8.07 16.37 4.32
N ALA A 72 -7.71 15.31 3.60
CA ALA A 72 -8.42 14.89 2.39
C ALA A 72 -9.89 14.56 2.68
N TYR A 73 -10.19 13.84 3.77
CA TYR A 73 -11.57 13.60 4.21
C TYR A 73 -12.34 14.91 4.47
N LYS A 74 -11.74 15.88 5.17
CA LYS A 74 -12.37 17.18 5.43
C LYS A 74 -12.70 17.93 4.13
N LEU A 75 -11.78 17.93 3.16
CA LEU A 75 -11.99 18.52 1.84
C LEU A 75 -13.14 17.82 1.08
N ASN A 76 -13.19 16.49 1.13
CA ASN A 76 -14.26 15.72 0.47
C ASN A 76 -15.63 15.96 1.11
N ARG A 77 -15.69 16.17 2.43
CA ARG A 77 -16.94 16.40 3.18
C ARG A 77 -17.50 17.82 3.01
N SER A 78 -16.64 18.79 2.74
CA SER A 78 -17.04 20.20 2.59
C SER A 78 -16.33 20.81 1.38
N PRO A 79 -16.74 20.46 0.15
CA PRO A 79 -16.07 20.87 -1.08
C PRO A 79 -16.22 22.38 -1.41
N SER A 80 -16.87 23.18 -0.57
CA SER A 80 -17.03 24.63 -0.78
C SER A 80 -15.87 25.42 -0.16
N MET A 81 -14.94 25.87 -0.99
CA MET A 81 -14.32 27.20 -0.84
C MET A 81 -15.01 28.16 -1.80
#